data_AF-A0A7J3T2Y1-F1
#
_entry.id   AF-A0A7J3T2Y1-F1
#
_cell.length_a   1.000
_cell.length_b   1.000
_cell.length_c   1.000
_cell.angle_alpha   90.00
_cell.angle_beta   90.00
_cell.angle_gamma   90.00
#
_symmetry.space_group_name_H-M   'P 1'
#
loop_
_entity.id
_entity.type
_entity.pdbx_description
1 polymer ?
#
loop_
_entity_poly.entity_id
_entity_poly.type
_entity_poly.pdbx_seq_one_letter_code
_entity_poly.pdbx_strand_id
1 'polypeptide(L)'
;AGALDMYYLHYYPDIYKQQHIPIHYFLVVGYDDEKQSVHVHDCGRTAVQHVPYAEFEKALNVKVAGMSRKNTFRTFKFPNRLPSELEVARKGFVMKAEQMLKPRVRMFGIPAMRKLVKEITTWKSRDCFEHLITYATTPPQLPSNYEHSDGMRQIQANVLMSLGEKYSINEWVNASKSFKKSAALIKKLCMAAAEQDAPKCSKLITQIAGVEEEAYSLLKTAS
;
A
#
# COMPACT_ATOMS: atom_id res chain seq x y z
N ALA A 1 -7.53 8.29 8.77
CA ALA A 1 -8.89 7.74 8.75
C ALA A 1 -9.15 7.05 10.09
N GLY A 2 -10.38 6.63 10.36
CA GLY A 2 -10.68 5.80 11.53
C GLY A 2 -10.18 4.40 11.31
N ALA A 3 -9.16 3.95 12.04
CA ALA A 3 -8.67 2.58 11.88
C ALA A 3 -9.70 1.63 12.49
N LEU A 4 -9.88 0.47 11.86
CA LEU A 4 -10.73 -0.60 12.33
C LEU A 4 -9.92 -1.88 12.52
N ASP A 5 -10.35 -2.70 13.47
CA ASP A 5 -9.77 -4.02 13.71
C ASP A 5 -10.53 -5.11 12.96
N MET A 6 -9.82 -5.80 12.06
CA MET A 6 -10.39 -6.89 11.25
C MET A 6 -10.82 -8.09 12.09
N TYR A 7 -10.36 -8.22 13.34
CA TYR A 7 -10.77 -9.27 14.28
C TYR A 7 -12.29 -9.40 14.40
N TYR A 8 -13.03 -8.29 14.28
CA TYR A 8 -14.48 -8.24 14.42
C TYR A 8 -15.23 -8.28 13.08
N LEU A 9 -14.56 -8.48 11.96
CA LEU A 9 -15.17 -8.47 10.63
C LEU A 9 -15.39 -9.90 10.13
N HIS A 10 -16.60 -10.44 10.36
CA HIS A 10 -16.93 -11.84 10.06
C HIS A 10 -16.79 -12.23 8.59
N TYR A 11 -16.85 -11.26 7.68
CA TYR A 11 -16.66 -11.49 6.25
C TYR A 11 -15.18 -11.74 5.87
N TYR A 12 -14.26 -11.78 6.85
CA TYR A 12 -12.89 -12.31 6.71
C TYR A 12 -12.74 -13.59 7.56
N PRO A 13 -13.15 -14.77 7.06
CA PRO A 13 -13.25 -15.99 7.87
C PRO A 13 -11.91 -16.43 8.50
N ASP A 14 -10.81 -16.22 7.79
CA ASP A 14 -9.46 -16.64 8.25
C ASP A 14 -8.91 -15.76 9.38
N ILE A 15 -9.48 -14.57 9.61
CA ILE A 15 -8.99 -13.58 10.58
C ILE A 15 -10.01 -13.37 11.70
N TYR A 16 -11.30 -13.51 11.38
CA TYR A 16 -12.41 -13.23 12.28
C TYR A 16 -12.28 -14.02 13.59
N LYS A 17 -12.21 -13.29 14.69
CA LYS A 17 -12.00 -13.78 16.06
C LYS A 17 -10.71 -14.58 16.29
N GLN A 18 -9.79 -14.58 15.32
CA GLN A 18 -8.53 -15.31 15.39
C GLN A 18 -7.33 -14.37 15.54
N GLN A 19 -7.32 -13.25 14.80
CA GLN A 19 -6.15 -12.37 14.76
C GLN A 19 -6.56 -10.89 14.74
N HIS A 20 -5.89 -10.10 15.58
CA HIS A 20 -6.03 -8.64 15.57
C HIS A 20 -5.20 -8.03 14.43
N ILE A 21 -5.87 -7.26 13.56
CA ILE A 21 -5.24 -6.52 12.45
C ILE A 21 -5.81 -5.09 12.47
N PRO A 22 -5.23 -4.19 13.31
CA PRO A 22 -5.88 -2.94 13.73
C PRO A 22 -5.73 -1.75 12.76
N ILE A 23 -5.51 -1.95 11.46
CA ILE A 23 -5.30 -0.86 10.47
C ILE A 23 -6.07 -1.14 9.18
N HIS A 24 -7.37 -1.39 9.30
CA HIS A 24 -8.25 -1.54 8.15
C HIS A 24 -9.18 -0.33 7.96
N TYR A 25 -9.62 -0.12 6.72
CA TYR A 25 -10.50 0.99 6.34
C TYR A 25 -11.52 0.51 5.29
N PHE A 26 -12.78 0.89 5.47
CA PHE A 26 -13.85 0.70 4.50
C PHE A 26 -14.75 1.93 4.44
N LEU A 27 -15.62 1.98 3.44
CA LEU A 27 -16.64 3.01 3.30
C LEU A 27 -17.96 2.51 3.88
N VAL A 28 -18.54 3.23 4.85
CA VAL A 28 -19.93 2.99 5.25
C VAL A 28 -20.85 3.60 4.19
N VAL A 29 -21.72 2.77 3.60
CA VAL A 29 -22.62 3.15 2.50
C VAL A 29 -24.10 3.14 2.90
N GLY A 30 -24.42 2.67 4.10
CA GLY A 30 -25.79 2.65 4.63
C GLY A 30 -25.87 2.01 6.01
N TYR A 31 -27.07 1.96 6.57
CA TYR A 31 -27.40 1.27 7.81
C TYR A 31 -28.84 0.77 7.75
N ASP A 32 -29.15 -0.23 8.57
CA ASP A 32 -30.46 -0.83 8.72
C ASP A 32 -30.71 -1.03 10.22
N ASP A 33 -31.56 -0.18 10.80
CA ASP A 33 -31.85 -0.19 12.23
C ASP A 33 -32.71 -1.39 12.67
N GLU A 34 -33.57 -1.90 11.77
CA GLU A 34 -34.37 -3.10 12.03
C GLU A 34 -33.47 -4.32 12.16
N LYS A 35 -32.46 -4.43 11.28
CA LYS A 35 -31.46 -5.49 11.31
C LYS A 35 -30.25 -5.18 12.19
N GLN A 36 -30.18 -4.00 12.81
CA GLN A 36 -29.08 -3.55 13.66
C GLN A 36 -27.71 -3.72 12.98
N SER A 37 -27.58 -3.24 11.73
CA SER A 37 -26.37 -3.46 10.92
C SER A 37 -25.95 -2.24 10.09
N VAL A 38 -24.65 -2.06 9.90
CA VAL A 38 -24.07 -1.11 8.94
C VAL A 38 -23.74 -1.82 7.63
N HIS A 39 -23.95 -1.11 6.52
CA HIS A 39 -23.58 -1.57 5.18
C HIS A 39 -22.23 -0.98 4.83
N VAL A 40 -21.27 -1.82 4.48
CA VAL A 40 -19.88 -1.41 4.22
C VAL A 40 -19.43 -1.86 2.85
N HIS A 41 -18.78 -0.95 2.13
CA HIS A 41 -18.05 -1.23 0.90
C HIS A 41 -16.56 -1.33 1.24
N ASP A 42 -16.02 -2.53 1.07
CA ASP A 42 -14.63 -2.88 1.37
C ASP A 42 -13.88 -3.17 0.08
N CYS A 43 -12.70 -2.58 -0.13
CA CYS A 43 -11.94 -2.71 -1.39
C CYS A 43 -11.58 -4.16 -1.75
N GLY A 44 -11.53 -5.07 -0.76
CA GLY A 44 -11.28 -6.49 -0.99
C GLY A 44 -12.51 -7.33 -1.33
N ARG A 45 -13.70 -6.72 -1.41
CA ARG A 45 -14.98 -7.41 -1.61
C ARG A 45 -15.77 -6.78 -2.76
N THR A 46 -16.36 -7.63 -3.59
CA THR A 46 -17.20 -7.20 -4.73
C THR A 46 -18.60 -6.78 -4.30
N ALA A 47 -19.14 -7.40 -3.25
CA ALA A 47 -20.45 -7.10 -2.69
C ALA A 47 -20.34 -6.18 -1.48
N VAL A 48 -21.41 -5.41 -1.22
CA VAL A 48 -21.61 -4.72 0.07
C VAL A 48 -21.69 -5.78 1.17
N GLN A 49 -20.98 -5.52 2.27
CA GLN A 49 -21.01 -6.37 3.46
C GLN A 49 -21.92 -5.75 4.51
N HIS A 50 -22.52 -6.59 5.36
CA HIS A 50 -23.37 -6.15 6.46
C HIS A 50 -22.63 -6.46 7.75
N VAL A 51 -22.39 -5.47 8.60
CA VAL A 51 -21.70 -5.65 9.89
C VAL A 51 -22.66 -5.29 11.02
N PRO A 52 -22.97 -6.22 11.95
CA PRO A 52 -23.79 -5.90 13.10
C PRO A 52 -23.23 -4.72 13.90
N TYR A 53 -24.09 -3.86 14.43
CA TYR A 53 -23.68 -2.71 15.23
C TYR A 53 -22.72 -3.08 16.37
N ALA A 54 -23.00 -4.18 17.07
CA ALA A 54 -22.15 -4.66 18.16
C ALA A 54 -20.73 -5.08 17.71
N GLU A 55 -20.58 -5.59 16.48
CA GLU A 55 -19.25 -5.91 15.92
C GLU A 55 -18.57 -4.65 15.40
N PHE A 56 -19.32 -3.77 14.75
CA PHE A 56 -18.81 -2.52 14.22
C PHE A 56 -18.27 -1.59 15.32
N GLU A 57 -18.99 -1.47 16.45
CA GLU A 57 -18.54 -0.72 17.61
C GLU A 57 -17.22 -1.28 18.16
N LYS A 58 -17.10 -2.61 18.27
CA LYS A 58 -15.87 -3.26 18.72
C LYS A 58 -14.72 -3.06 17.74
N ALA A 59 -14.99 -3.15 16.43
CA ALA A 59 -14.01 -2.89 15.37
C ALA A 59 -13.46 -1.46 15.46
N LEU A 60 -14.33 -0.49 15.78
CA LEU A 60 -13.98 0.92 15.92
C LEU A 60 -13.26 1.25 17.24
N ASN A 61 -13.39 0.42 18.28
CA ASN A 61 -12.80 0.65 19.60
C ASN A 61 -11.30 0.31 19.66
N VAL A 62 -10.55 0.72 18.63
CA VAL A 62 -9.11 0.47 18.50
C VAL A 62 -8.31 1.76 18.63
N LYS A 63 -7.14 1.67 19.28
CA LYS A 63 -6.18 2.78 19.39
C LYS A 63 -4.90 2.38 18.68
N VAL A 64 -4.56 3.10 17.62
CA VAL A 64 -3.31 2.92 16.88
C VAL A 64 -2.45 4.15 17.10
N ALA A 65 -1.36 3.99 17.86
CA ALA A 65 -0.47 5.10 18.22
C ALA A 65 0.02 5.85 16.98
N GLY A 66 -0.11 7.17 16.99
CA GLY A 66 0.26 8.04 15.87
C GLY A 66 -0.68 8.01 14.65
N MET A 67 -1.71 7.16 14.62
CA MET A 67 -2.57 6.97 13.44
C MET A 67 -4.06 7.16 13.70
N SER A 68 -4.62 6.57 14.77
CA SER A 68 -6.07 6.63 15.04
C SER A 68 -6.42 6.55 16.53
N ARG A 69 -7.51 7.22 16.91
CA ARG A 69 -8.12 7.13 18.24
C ARG A 69 -9.33 6.20 18.18
N LYS A 70 -9.74 5.67 19.33
CA LYS A 70 -10.97 4.87 19.47
C LYS A 70 -12.17 5.61 18.88
N ASN A 71 -13.04 4.88 18.18
CA ASN A 71 -14.29 5.36 17.62
C ASN A 71 -14.13 6.54 16.65
N THR A 72 -12.98 6.63 16.00
CA THR A 72 -12.76 7.64 14.97
C THR A 72 -13.44 7.20 13.68
N PHE A 73 -14.17 8.10 13.03
CA PHE A 73 -14.55 7.97 11.63
C PHE A 73 -14.36 9.32 10.94
N ARG A 74 -14.40 9.34 9.61
CA ARG A 74 -14.34 10.58 8.84
C ARG A 74 -15.53 10.63 7.91
N THR A 75 -16.20 11.77 7.91
CA THR A 75 -17.21 12.10 6.91
C THR A 75 -16.56 12.94 5.82
N PHE A 76 -17.06 12.79 4.61
CA PHE A 76 -16.69 13.65 3.50
C PHE A 76 -17.94 13.90 2.67
N LYS A 77 -17.97 15.03 1.97
CA LYS A 77 -19.03 15.36 1.04
C LYS A 77 -18.50 15.17 -0.36
N PHE A 78 -19.27 14.47 -1.20
CA PHE A 78 -18.97 14.43 -2.62
C PHE A 78 -19.20 15.83 -3.23
N PRO A 79 -18.32 16.28 -4.14
CA PRO A 79 -18.59 17.48 -4.91
C PRO A 79 -19.79 17.27 -5.84
N ASN A 80 -20.48 18.35 -6.21
CA ASN A 80 -21.62 18.30 -7.15
C ASN A 80 -21.24 17.66 -8.50
N ARG A 81 -19.97 17.80 -8.91
CA ARG A 81 -19.39 17.12 -10.07
C ARG A 81 -18.21 16.29 -9.61
N LEU A 82 -18.31 14.98 -9.79
CA LEU A 82 -17.18 14.09 -9.59
C LEU A 82 -16.13 14.32 -10.68
N PRO A 83 -14.83 14.35 -10.35
CA PRO A 83 -13.77 14.35 -11.35
C PRO A 83 -13.82 13.06 -12.16
N SER A 84 -13.47 13.16 -13.44
CA SER A 84 -13.29 11.99 -14.31
C SER A 84 -12.16 11.10 -13.83
N GLU A 85 -12.17 9.83 -14.23
CA GLU A 85 -11.10 8.87 -13.93
C GLU A 85 -9.72 9.42 -14.34
N LEU A 86 -9.62 10.07 -15.51
CA LEU A 86 -8.40 10.68 -16.00
C LEU A 86 -7.90 11.81 -15.09
N GLU A 87 -8.79 12.70 -14.65
CA GLU A 87 -8.45 13.80 -13.74
C GLU A 87 -7.97 13.27 -12.38
N VAL A 88 -8.65 12.25 -11.84
CA VAL A 88 -8.26 11.60 -10.59
C VAL A 88 -6.91 10.90 -10.74
N ALA A 89 -6.70 10.15 -11.83
CA ALA A 89 -5.48 9.43 -12.10
C ALA A 89 -4.28 10.39 -12.24
N ARG A 90 -4.40 11.44 -13.08
CA ARG A 90 -3.35 12.47 -13.24
C ARG A 90 -2.97 13.08 -11.91
N LYS A 91 -3.95 13.58 -11.16
CA LYS A 91 -3.70 14.20 -9.86
C LYS A 91 -3.06 13.22 -8.88
N GLY A 92 -3.58 11.99 -8.80
CA GLY A 92 -3.06 10.94 -7.91
C GLY A 92 -1.62 10.55 -8.23
N PHE A 93 -1.28 10.36 -9.50
CA PHE A 93 0.07 9.99 -9.93
C PHE A 93 1.08 11.11 -9.74
N VAL A 94 0.72 12.36 -10.05
CA VAL A 94 1.58 13.52 -9.77
C VAL A 94 1.82 13.65 -8.27
N MET A 95 0.76 13.58 -7.45
CA MET A 95 0.90 13.64 -5.99
C MET A 95 1.79 12.52 -5.44
N LYS A 96 1.62 11.28 -5.93
CA LYS A 96 2.47 10.14 -5.52
C LYS A 96 3.92 10.35 -5.94
N ALA A 97 4.16 10.80 -7.17
CA ALA A 97 5.50 11.11 -7.66
C ALA A 97 6.18 12.18 -6.81
N GLU A 98 5.48 13.26 -6.45
CA GLU A 98 6.02 14.29 -5.56
C GLU A 98 6.38 13.75 -4.19
N GLN A 99 5.52 12.92 -3.59
CA GLN A 99 5.79 12.30 -2.30
C GLN A 99 7.01 11.37 -2.35
N MET A 100 7.25 10.68 -3.46
CA MET A 100 8.38 9.76 -3.61
C MET A 100 9.68 10.48 -3.95
N LEU A 101 9.64 11.48 -4.84
CA LEU A 101 10.82 12.23 -5.30
C LEU A 101 11.25 13.33 -4.30
N LYS A 102 10.27 14.05 -3.73
CA LYS A 102 10.47 15.22 -2.86
C LYS A 102 9.59 15.14 -1.62
N PRO A 103 9.74 14.09 -0.78
CA PRO A 103 8.97 13.96 0.46
C PRO A 103 9.25 15.12 1.42
N ARG A 104 8.26 15.45 2.26
CA ARG A 104 8.40 16.49 3.30
C ARG A 104 9.50 16.17 4.31
N VAL A 105 9.72 14.89 4.61
CA VAL A 105 10.82 14.42 5.46
C VAL A 105 11.63 13.37 4.72
N ARG A 106 12.97 13.43 4.82
CA ARG A 106 13.89 12.58 4.05
C ARG A 106 13.87 11.09 4.42
N MET A 107 13.09 10.70 5.43
CA MET A 107 12.87 9.31 5.84
C MET A 107 11.78 8.60 5.05
N PHE A 108 11.21 9.23 4.01
CA PHE A 108 10.32 8.56 3.06
C PHE A 108 10.86 8.63 1.62
N GLY A 109 10.20 7.90 0.72
CA GLY A 109 10.46 7.95 -0.72
C GLY A 109 11.85 7.51 -1.15
N ILE A 110 12.27 7.97 -2.33
CA ILE A 110 13.59 7.69 -2.91
C ILE A 110 14.75 8.17 -1.99
N PRO A 111 14.67 9.33 -1.32
CA PRO A 111 15.70 9.73 -0.37
C PRO A 111 15.93 8.72 0.76
N ALA A 112 14.86 8.13 1.29
CA ALA A 112 14.96 7.10 2.33
C ALA A 112 15.59 5.82 1.81
N MET A 113 15.23 5.39 0.60
CA MET A 113 15.85 4.23 -0.05
C MET A 113 17.36 4.42 -0.19
N ARG A 114 17.80 5.60 -0.64
CA ARG A 114 19.24 5.94 -0.74
C ARG A 114 19.94 5.99 0.61
N LYS A 115 19.24 6.37 1.67
CA LYS A 115 19.77 6.30 3.04
C LYS A 115 19.91 4.83 3.48
N LEU A 116 18.90 4.01 3.23
CA LEU A 116 18.89 2.58 3.56
C LEU A 116 20.03 1.80 2.89
N VAL A 117 20.42 2.15 1.66
CA VAL A 117 21.58 1.56 0.96
C VAL A 117 22.84 1.53 1.84
N LYS A 118 23.06 2.57 2.65
CA LYS A 118 24.22 2.69 3.54
C LYS A 118 23.98 2.02 4.88
N GLU A 119 22.75 2.04 5.38
CA GLU A 119 22.43 1.48 6.71
C GLU A 119 22.37 -0.05 6.68
N ILE A 120 21.87 -0.63 5.60
CA ILE A 120 21.65 -2.08 5.51
C ILE A 120 22.95 -2.89 5.65
N THR A 121 24.08 -2.34 5.19
CA THR A 121 25.41 -2.99 5.33
C THR A 121 25.91 -3.04 6.77
N THR A 122 25.28 -2.28 7.68
CA THR A 122 25.61 -2.27 9.11
C THR A 122 24.69 -3.15 9.94
N TRP A 123 23.65 -3.74 9.34
CA TRP A 123 22.69 -4.60 10.03
C TRP A 123 23.34 -5.91 10.47
N LYS A 124 23.08 -6.28 11.73
CA LYS A 124 23.55 -7.53 12.34
C LYS A 124 22.42 -8.47 12.75
N SER A 125 21.20 -7.94 12.87
CA SER A 125 20.04 -8.72 13.30
C SER A 125 19.30 -9.27 12.09
N ARG A 126 19.04 -10.58 12.13
CA ARG A 126 18.17 -11.28 11.19
C ARG A 126 16.77 -10.65 11.15
N ASP A 127 16.26 -10.20 12.29
CA ASP A 127 14.94 -9.57 12.41
C ASP A 127 14.81 -8.34 11.51
N CYS A 128 15.89 -7.58 11.30
CA CYS A 128 15.86 -6.41 10.40
C CYS A 128 15.62 -6.82 8.94
N PHE A 129 16.26 -7.91 8.49
CA PHE A 129 16.07 -8.45 7.15
C PHE A 129 14.69 -9.08 6.98
N GLU A 130 14.23 -9.82 7.98
CA GLU A 130 12.90 -10.40 8.00
C GLU A 130 11.79 -9.34 7.97
N HIS A 131 12.00 -8.22 8.68
CA HIS A 131 11.09 -7.09 8.63
C HIS A 131 11.05 -6.45 7.24
N LEU A 132 12.21 -6.30 6.57
CA LEU A 132 12.27 -5.83 5.18
C LEU A 132 11.47 -6.75 4.25
N ILE A 133 11.63 -8.06 4.36
CA ILE A 133 10.92 -9.05 3.55
C ILE A 133 9.42 -8.97 3.80
N THR A 134 9.00 -8.93 5.06
CA THR A 134 7.59 -8.87 5.47
C THR A 134 6.87 -7.71 4.79
N TYR A 135 7.46 -6.51 4.83
CA TYR A 135 6.85 -5.31 4.26
C TYR A 135 7.02 -5.15 2.74
N ALA A 136 7.87 -5.96 2.11
CA ALA A 136 7.96 -6.07 0.66
C ALA A 136 6.91 -7.03 0.06
N THR A 137 6.10 -7.68 0.91
CA THR A 137 5.10 -8.69 0.51
C THR A 137 3.69 -8.31 0.97
N THR A 138 3.00 -9.23 1.64
CA THR A 138 1.70 -9.06 2.30
C THR A 138 1.91 -9.25 3.81
N PRO A 139 2.09 -8.15 4.57
CA PRO A 139 2.17 -8.21 6.04
C PRO A 139 0.95 -8.94 6.65
N PRO A 140 1.05 -9.49 7.87
CA PRO A 140 2.15 -9.32 8.83
C PRO A 140 3.16 -10.47 8.88
N GLN A 141 3.01 -11.49 8.02
CA GLN A 141 3.81 -12.71 8.11
C GLN A 141 4.97 -12.70 7.11
N LEU A 142 6.05 -13.39 7.48
CA LEU A 142 7.09 -13.75 6.52
C LEU A 142 6.50 -14.70 5.48
N PRO A 143 6.74 -14.46 4.19
CA PRO A 143 6.14 -15.26 3.15
C PRO A 143 6.85 -16.63 3.05
N SER A 144 6.12 -17.68 2.70
CA SER A 144 6.69 -19.02 2.46
C SER A 144 7.47 -19.09 1.14
N ASN A 145 7.21 -18.18 0.19
CA ASN A 145 7.93 -18.01 -1.06
C ASN A 145 7.96 -16.52 -1.48
N TYR A 146 8.81 -16.17 -2.44
CA TYR A 146 8.96 -14.76 -2.86
C TYR A 146 8.15 -14.39 -4.11
N GLU A 147 7.16 -15.19 -4.51
CA GLU A 147 6.43 -14.97 -5.76
C GLU A 147 5.71 -13.62 -5.80
N HIS A 148 5.09 -13.24 -4.68
CA HIS A 148 4.36 -11.99 -4.50
C HIS A 148 5.17 -10.92 -3.75
N SER A 149 6.49 -11.09 -3.65
CA SER A 149 7.40 -10.12 -3.03
C SER A 149 7.76 -8.97 -3.96
N ASP A 150 6.76 -8.22 -4.42
CA ASP A 150 6.96 -7.13 -5.38
C ASP A 150 6.71 -5.73 -4.79
N GLY A 151 6.46 -5.62 -3.48
CA GLY A 151 6.17 -4.35 -2.82
C GLY A 151 4.97 -3.60 -3.42
N MET A 152 4.01 -4.36 -3.96
CA MET A 152 2.82 -3.89 -4.70
C MET A 152 3.14 -3.19 -6.03
N ARG A 153 4.38 -3.29 -6.53
CA ARG A 153 4.78 -2.63 -7.79
C ARG A 153 4.13 -3.25 -9.00
N GLN A 154 3.80 -4.55 -8.95
CA GLN A 154 3.12 -5.21 -10.06
C GLN A 154 1.69 -4.67 -10.24
N ILE A 155 0.96 -4.48 -9.14
CA ILE A 155 -0.39 -3.87 -9.16
C ILE A 155 -0.30 -2.43 -9.66
N GLN A 156 0.64 -1.64 -9.11
CA GLN A 156 0.85 -0.26 -9.56
C GLN A 156 1.17 -0.19 -11.06
N ALA A 157 2.02 -1.08 -11.57
CA ALA A 157 2.36 -1.14 -12.98
C ALA A 157 1.15 -1.48 -13.84
N ASN A 158 0.31 -2.44 -13.42
CA ASN A 158 -0.88 -2.83 -14.18
C ASN A 158 -1.90 -1.68 -14.28
N VAL A 159 -2.11 -0.93 -13.20
CA VAL A 159 -2.97 0.27 -13.21
C VAL A 159 -2.42 1.32 -14.17
N LEU A 160 -1.12 1.60 -14.12
CA LEU A 160 -0.48 2.56 -15.01
C LEU A 160 -0.54 2.14 -16.49
N MET A 161 -0.39 0.84 -16.75
CA MET A 161 -0.51 0.30 -18.11
C MET A 161 -1.93 0.49 -18.63
N SER A 162 -2.92 0.01 -17.88
CA SER A 162 -4.33 0.06 -18.29
C SER A 162 -4.80 1.49 -18.55
N LEU A 163 -4.48 2.42 -17.65
CA LEU A 163 -4.86 3.83 -17.83
C LEU A 163 -4.03 4.51 -18.92
N GLY A 164 -2.74 4.17 -19.05
CA GLY A 164 -1.87 4.69 -20.10
C GLY A 164 -2.33 4.29 -21.49
N GLU A 165 -2.75 3.04 -21.68
CA GLU A 165 -3.32 2.55 -22.94
C GLU A 165 -4.70 3.16 -23.20
N LYS A 166 -5.59 3.17 -22.19
CA LYS A 166 -6.96 3.70 -22.30
C LYS A 166 -6.99 5.18 -22.70
N TYR A 167 -6.05 5.98 -22.20
CA TYR A 167 -5.98 7.43 -22.43
C TYR A 167 -4.83 7.84 -23.36
N SER A 168 -4.13 6.88 -23.97
CA SER A 168 -2.99 7.12 -24.87
C SER A 168 -1.87 7.99 -24.28
N ILE A 169 -1.53 7.77 -23.00
CA ILE A 169 -0.47 8.47 -22.27
C ILE A 169 0.77 7.59 -22.17
N ASN A 170 1.74 7.85 -23.05
CA ASN A 170 2.97 7.04 -23.18
C ASN A 170 3.85 7.06 -21.92
N GLU A 171 3.86 8.17 -21.19
CA GLU A 171 4.61 8.31 -19.94
C GLU A 171 4.12 7.32 -18.89
N TRP A 172 2.81 7.06 -18.81
CA TRP A 172 2.23 6.09 -17.88
C TRP A 172 2.56 4.66 -18.30
N VAL A 173 2.51 4.36 -19.61
CA VAL A 173 2.94 3.08 -20.16
C VAL A 173 4.42 2.82 -19.88
N ASN A 174 5.27 3.83 -20.03
CA ASN A 174 6.70 3.70 -19.77
C ASN A 174 7.02 3.58 -18.27
N ALA A 175 6.35 4.38 -17.43
CA ALA A 175 6.45 4.23 -15.97
C ALA A 175 5.99 2.85 -15.50
N SER A 176 4.95 2.27 -16.11
CA SER A 176 4.51 0.90 -15.86
C SER A 176 5.64 -0.12 -16.09
N LYS A 177 6.34 -0.04 -17.23
CA LYS A 177 7.47 -0.93 -17.54
C LYS A 177 8.58 -0.81 -16.48
N SER A 178 8.89 0.40 -16.05
CA SER A 178 9.86 0.64 -14.97
C SER A 178 9.40 0.03 -13.64
N PHE A 179 8.12 0.15 -13.27
CA PHE A 179 7.61 -0.49 -12.04
C PHE A 179 7.59 -2.02 -12.15
N LYS A 180 7.34 -2.62 -13.33
CA LYS A 180 7.52 -4.08 -13.52
C LYS A 180 8.97 -4.51 -13.31
N LYS A 181 9.93 -3.70 -13.78
CA LYS A 181 11.36 -3.93 -13.52
C LYS A 181 11.68 -3.80 -12.03
N SER A 182 11.12 -2.79 -11.35
CA SER A 182 11.25 -2.61 -9.89
C SER A 182 10.71 -3.81 -9.12
N ALA A 183 9.51 -4.31 -9.46
CA ALA A 183 8.91 -5.51 -8.87
C ALA A 183 9.86 -6.71 -8.91
N ALA A 184 10.47 -6.99 -10.07
CA ALA A 184 11.43 -8.08 -10.21
C ALA A 184 12.71 -7.88 -9.38
N LEU A 185 13.15 -6.64 -9.21
CA LEU A 185 14.30 -6.31 -8.35
C LEU A 185 13.96 -6.45 -6.86
N ILE A 186 12.76 -6.07 -6.42
CA ILE A 186 12.29 -6.23 -5.04
C ILE A 186 12.21 -7.72 -4.66
N LYS A 187 11.77 -8.58 -5.58
CA LYS A 187 11.80 -10.04 -5.37
C LYS A 187 13.22 -10.55 -5.12
N LYS A 188 14.18 -10.11 -5.92
CA LYS A 188 15.61 -10.45 -5.73
C LYS A 188 16.16 -9.89 -4.41
N LEU A 189 15.70 -8.70 -4.01
CA LEU A 189 16.07 -8.09 -2.74
C LEU A 189 15.59 -8.95 -1.56
N CYS A 190 14.36 -9.47 -1.61
CA CYS A 190 13.83 -10.34 -0.58
C CYS A 190 14.64 -11.64 -0.46
N MET A 191 15.02 -12.24 -1.59
CA MET A 191 15.89 -13.43 -1.61
C MET A 191 17.26 -13.15 -0.98
N ALA A 192 17.90 -12.03 -1.36
CA ALA A 192 19.18 -11.63 -0.77
C ALA A 192 19.07 -11.31 0.73
N ALA A 193 17.95 -10.70 1.15
CA ALA A 193 17.70 -10.39 2.56
C ALA A 193 17.52 -11.67 3.39
N ALA A 194 16.88 -12.71 2.83
CA ALA A 194 16.72 -13.99 3.50
C ALA A 194 18.07 -14.70 3.73
N GLU A 195 19.01 -14.51 2.81
CA GLU A 195 20.40 -14.95 2.91
C GLU A 195 21.26 -14.02 3.81
N GLN A 196 20.71 -12.90 4.30
CA GLN A 196 21.42 -11.84 5.00
C GLN A 196 22.62 -11.26 4.20
N ASP A 197 22.55 -11.29 2.87
CA ASP A 197 23.57 -10.75 1.97
C ASP A 197 23.42 -9.23 1.85
N ALA A 198 23.88 -8.53 2.90
CA ALA A 198 23.75 -7.08 3.01
C ALA A 198 24.39 -6.29 1.85
N PRO A 199 25.58 -6.65 1.32
CA PRO A 199 26.15 -6.01 0.13
C PRO A 199 25.25 -6.16 -1.11
N LYS A 200 24.70 -7.35 -1.35
CA LYS A 200 23.77 -7.57 -2.48
C LYS A 200 22.46 -6.82 -2.29
N CYS A 201 21.91 -6.79 -1.06
CA CYS A 201 20.75 -5.97 -0.73
C CYS A 201 21.01 -4.49 -1.04
N SER A 202 22.15 -3.95 -0.59
CA SER A 202 22.56 -2.56 -0.84
C SER A 202 22.59 -2.22 -2.33
N LYS A 203 23.19 -3.10 -3.15
CA LYS A 203 23.23 -2.98 -4.61
C LYS A 203 21.83 -3.00 -5.24
N LEU A 204 20.97 -3.93 -4.81
CA LEU A 204 19.61 -4.06 -5.33
C LEU A 204 18.75 -2.84 -4.96
N ILE A 205 18.82 -2.34 -3.73
CA ILE A 205 18.09 -1.12 -3.31
C ILE A 205 18.53 0.08 -4.14
N THR A 206 19.83 0.19 -4.46
CA THR A 206 20.34 1.25 -5.35
C THR A 206 19.70 1.18 -6.74
N GLN A 207 19.63 -0.02 -7.32
CA GLN A 207 19.00 -0.23 -8.64
C GLN A 207 17.50 0.06 -8.61
N ILE A 208 16.79 -0.38 -7.56
CA ILE A 208 15.35 -0.12 -7.38
C ILE A 208 15.13 1.40 -7.29
N ALA A 209 15.92 2.11 -6.48
CA ALA A 209 15.78 3.55 -6.30
C ALA A 209 16.00 4.31 -7.61
N GLY A 210 16.96 3.90 -8.45
CA GLY A 210 17.19 4.51 -9.76
C GLY A 210 16.01 4.30 -10.72
N VAL A 211 15.56 3.05 -10.87
CA VAL A 211 14.43 2.71 -11.74
C VAL A 211 13.14 3.40 -11.30
N GLU A 212 12.87 3.45 -9.99
CA GLU A 212 11.68 4.13 -9.48
C GLU A 212 11.78 5.65 -9.60
N GLU A 213 12.95 6.26 -9.43
CA GLU A 213 13.13 7.71 -9.64
C GLU A 213 12.82 8.12 -11.07
N GLU A 214 13.29 7.36 -12.07
CA GLU A 214 12.94 7.55 -13.47
C GLU A 214 11.42 7.41 -13.68
N ALA A 215 10.81 6.36 -13.13
CA ALA A 215 9.38 6.10 -13.25
C ALA A 215 8.53 7.24 -12.65
N TYR A 216 8.86 7.70 -11.44
CA TYR A 216 8.16 8.80 -10.81
C TYR A 216 8.40 10.14 -11.52
N SER A 217 9.56 10.33 -12.14
CA SER A 217 9.83 11.52 -12.95
C SER A 217 8.90 11.58 -14.17
N LEU A 218 8.69 10.46 -14.85
CA LEU A 218 7.71 10.34 -15.95
C LEU A 218 6.28 10.68 -15.47
N LEU A 219 5.87 10.14 -14.33
CA LEU A 219 4.54 10.41 -13.76
C LEU A 219 4.35 11.89 -13.42
N LYS A 220 5.42 12.59 -13.03
CA LYS A 220 5.38 14.01 -12.71
C LYS A 220 5.22 14.89 -13.94
N THR A 221 5.79 14.50 -15.08
CA THR A 221 5.74 15.27 -16.34
C THR A 221 4.52 14.97 -17.20
N ALA A 222 3.80 13.88 -16.91
CA ALA A 222 2.64 13.39 -17.67
C ALA A 222 1.33 14.18 -17.47
N SER A 223 1.41 15.50 -17.27
CA SER A 223 0.27 16.41 -17.06
C SER A 223 -0.75 16.36 -18.19
#